data_AF-A0A7G4A3B9-F1
#
_entry.id   AF-A0A7G4A3B9-F1
#
_cell.length_a   1.000
_cell.length_b   1.000
_cell.length_c   1.000
_cell.angle_alpha   90.00
_cell.angle_beta   90.00
_cell.angle_gamma   90.00
#
_symmetry.space_group_name_H-M   'P 1'
#
loop_
_entity.id
_entity.type
_entity.pdbx_description
1 polymer ?
#
loop_
_entity_poly.entity_id
_entity_poly.type
_entity_poly.pdbx_seq_one_letter_code
_entity_poly.pdbx_strand_id
1 'polypeptide(L)'
;MKYTLTPLKHLVFITCLLISFQSNAFDSNSTEKQANSSIEELYHRLSSMPNSSMPDRIDWISSQFLGVPYLLGSLGEGSSAQYDQFPKYRVDAFDCETYVDTVLSLAVANSLSSFQQCIDNIRYKNGTVSYLYRNHFTGLDWNQNNQHSGILKDITLTIKDQNNQPVAKIADAIINKPNWYAFKTVETIRLENADNAKERNRLAELKRKGAKLEVASEKVPYLPFTALFSENKPNMYLFAQIPHGAIIEIVRPNWDLSQKIGTALNISHLGFAIRNNGQLYFREASSEYGKVVDVPLIDYLNKAQNSPTIKGINVQIIVPKSPLIDCKMPV
;
A
#
# COMPACT_ATOMS: atom_id res chain seq x y z
N MET A 1 -33.71 1.94 38.17
CA MET A 1 -32.94 3.17 37.95
C MET A 1 -32.65 3.31 36.47
N LYS A 2 -33.27 4.30 35.83
CA LYS A 2 -33.09 4.64 34.42
C LYS A 2 -31.84 5.53 34.31
N TYR A 3 -30.83 5.10 33.57
CA TYR A 3 -29.72 5.99 33.17
C TYR A 3 -29.96 6.44 31.73
N THR A 4 -30.35 7.69 31.60
CA THR A 4 -30.52 8.41 30.33
C THR A 4 -29.16 8.88 29.83
N LEU A 5 -28.81 8.49 28.60
CA LEU A 5 -27.68 8.99 27.82
C LEU A 5 -27.96 10.44 27.37
N THR A 6 -27.07 11.36 27.71
CA THR A 6 -26.99 12.71 27.13
C THR A 6 -26.18 12.67 25.82
N PRO A 7 -26.60 13.39 24.76
CA PRO A 7 -25.90 13.39 23.48
C PRO A 7 -24.76 14.42 23.50
N LEU A 8 -23.53 13.98 23.20
CA LEU A 8 -22.39 14.86 23.03
C LEU A 8 -22.47 15.53 21.65
N LYS A 9 -23.03 16.74 21.61
CA LYS A 9 -23.01 17.63 20.44
C LYS A 9 -21.60 18.22 20.25
N HIS A 10 -21.22 18.33 18.99
CA HIS A 10 -20.00 18.90 18.43
C HIS A 10 -19.34 20.04 19.22
N LEU A 11 -18.06 19.84 19.56
CA LEU A 11 -17.06 20.90 19.63
C LEU A 11 -15.65 20.29 19.54
N VAL A 12 -15.18 19.97 18.33
CA VAL A 12 -13.75 19.71 18.12
C VAL A 12 -13.09 21.08 17.99
N PHE A 13 -12.61 21.62 19.11
CA PHE A 13 -11.62 22.69 19.08
C PHE A 13 -10.34 22.08 18.50
N ILE A 14 -10.02 22.42 17.25
CA ILE A 14 -8.67 22.24 16.71
C ILE A 14 -7.80 23.25 17.44
N THR A 15 -7.27 22.86 18.60
CA THR A 15 -6.07 23.49 19.12
C THR A 15 -4.95 23.12 18.16
N CYS A 16 -4.60 24.06 17.27
CA CYS A 16 -3.32 24.08 16.60
C CYS A 16 -2.22 24.05 17.67
N LEU A 17 -1.78 22.84 18.05
CA LEU A 17 -0.44 22.68 18.54
C LEU A 17 0.45 23.09 17.37
N LEU A 18 1.06 24.27 17.49
CA LEU A 18 2.25 24.63 16.75
C LEU A 18 3.32 23.61 17.15
N ILE A 19 3.31 22.44 16.49
CA ILE A 19 4.47 21.60 16.39
C ILE A 19 5.44 22.46 15.59
N SER A 20 6.37 23.09 16.29
CA SER A 20 7.60 23.58 15.70
C SER A 20 8.13 22.46 14.81
N PHE A 21 8.02 22.63 13.49
CA PHE A 21 8.70 21.79 12.52
C PHE A 21 10.18 21.95 12.81
N GLN A 22 10.72 21.09 13.67
CA GLN A 22 12.11 20.71 13.53
C GLN A 22 12.18 20.11 12.14
N SER A 23 12.72 20.88 11.19
CA SER A 23 13.22 20.39 9.93
C SER A 23 14.33 19.39 10.24
N ASN A 24 13.94 18.19 10.68
CA ASN A 24 14.88 17.12 10.90
C ASN A 24 15.39 16.78 9.50
N ALA A 25 16.61 17.21 9.20
CA ALA A 25 17.37 16.63 8.11
C ALA A 25 17.28 15.10 8.27
N PHE A 26 16.77 14.43 7.25
CA PHE A 26 16.76 12.97 7.22
C PHE A 26 18.05 12.49 6.55
N ASP A 27 18.55 11.35 7.01
CA ASP A 27 19.73 10.70 6.42
C ASP A 27 19.28 9.36 5.83
N SER A 28 19.05 9.37 4.51
CA SER A 28 18.57 8.18 3.81
C SER A 28 19.62 7.10 3.75
N ASN A 29 20.91 7.45 3.66
CA ASN A 29 21.99 6.48 3.65
C ASN A 29 22.12 5.74 4.99
N SER A 30 22.03 6.46 6.11
CA SER A 30 22.03 5.85 7.43
C SER A 30 20.81 4.95 7.63
N THR A 31 19.64 5.40 7.17
CA THR A 31 18.40 4.62 7.23
C THR A 31 18.50 3.32 6.42
N GLU A 32 18.99 3.40 5.17
CA GLU A 32 19.20 2.21 4.33
C GLU A 32 20.28 1.27 4.91
N LYS A 33 21.34 1.81 5.51
CA LYS A 33 22.38 1.00 6.17
C LYS A 33 21.85 0.23 7.39
N GLN A 34 20.99 0.86 8.19
CA GLN A 34 20.29 0.18 9.29
C GLN A 34 19.37 -0.92 8.75
N ALA A 35 18.61 -0.61 7.70
CA ALA A 35 17.73 -1.57 7.05
C ALA A 35 18.51 -2.78 6.49
N ASN A 36 19.67 -2.56 5.85
CA ASN A 36 20.53 -3.64 5.35
C ASN A 36 20.88 -4.65 6.46
N SER A 37 21.36 -4.16 7.60
CA SER A 37 21.73 -5.00 8.74
C SER A 37 20.53 -5.80 9.27
N SER A 38 19.37 -5.15 9.37
CA SER A 38 18.14 -5.77 9.86
C SER A 38 17.58 -6.83 8.89
N ILE A 39 17.72 -6.59 7.59
CA ILE A 39 17.25 -7.51 6.53
C ILE A 39 18.17 -8.72 6.43
N GLU A 40 19.49 -8.55 6.57
CA GLU A 40 20.43 -9.67 6.66
C GLU A 40 20.10 -10.57 7.85
N GLU A 41 19.89 -9.98 9.03
CA GLU A 41 19.48 -10.74 10.22
C GLU A 41 18.12 -11.43 10.02
N LEU A 42 17.15 -10.74 9.40
CA LEU A 42 15.86 -11.33 9.05
C LEU A 42 16.04 -12.56 8.16
N TYR A 43 16.88 -12.50 7.12
CA TYR A 43 17.15 -13.64 6.24
C TYR A 43 17.87 -14.78 6.95
N HIS A 44 18.78 -14.48 7.87
CA HIS A 44 19.40 -15.51 8.73
C HIS A 44 18.36 -16.24 9.58
N ARG A 45 17.44 -15.52 10.23
CA ARG A 45 16.35 -16.13 11.01
C ARG A 45 15.39 -16.92 10.11
N LEU A 46 15.04 -16.38 8.95
CA LEU A 46 14.14 -16.98 7.96
C LEU A 46 14.69 -18.30 7.40
N SER A 47 16.01 -18.44 7.30
CA SER A 47 16.67 -19.69 6.85
C SER A 47 16.44 -20.88 7.78
N SER A 48 16.11 -20.61 9.05
CA SER A 48 15.82 -21.64 10.06
C SER A 48 14.35 -22.10 10.06
N MET A 49 13.48 -21.45 9.30
CA MET A 49 12.08 -21.88 9.20
C MET A 49 11.94 -23.14 8.35
N PRO A 50 11.02 -24.04 8.72
CA PRO A 50 10.68 -25.20 7.89
C PRO A 50 10.17 -24.74 6.52
N ASN A 51 10.22 -25.63 5.52
CA ASN A 51 9.84 -25.40 4.12
C ASN A 51 8.42 -24.80 3.98
N SER A 52 8.33 -23.48 4.14
CA SER A 52 7.10 -22.72 4.32
C SER A 52 6.57 -22.25 2.98
N SER A 53 5.25 -22.31 2.79
CA SER A 53 4.63 -21.78 1.57
C SER A 53 4.82 -20.25 1.46
N MET A 54 4.65 -19.67 0.26
CA MET A 54 4.72 -18.21 0.10
C MET A 54 3.73 -17.46 1.02
N PRO A 55 2.46 -17.90 1.19
CA PRO A 55 1.57 -17.35 2.21
C PRO A 55 2.13 -17.36 3.64
N ASP A 56 2.69 -18.48 4.10
CA ASP A 56 3.26 -18.58 5.45
C ASP A 56 4.49 -17.66 5.60
N ARG A 57 5.26 -17.53 4.53
CA ARG A 57 6.41 -16.62 4.45
C ARG A 57 5.96 -15.16 4.55
N ILE A 58 4.89 -14.77 3.87
CA ILE A 58 4.25 -13.44 4.00
C ILE A 58 3.77 -13.22 5.43
N ASP A 59 3.07 -14.18 6.05
CA ASP A 59 2.61 -14.04 7.43
C ASP A 59 3.79 -13.82 8.39
N TRP A 60 4.80 -14.69 8.32
CA TRP A 60 5.95 -14.57 9.20
C TRP A 60 6.69 -13.24 9.02
N ILE A 61 7.00 -12.85 7.78
CA ILE A 61 7.73 -11.60 7.49
C ILE A 61 6.91 -10.39 7.92
N SER A 62 5.63 -10.33 7.53
CA SER A 62 4.73 -9.23 7.88
C SER A 62 4.59 -9.08 9.39
N SER A 63 4.58 -10.18 10.15
CA SER A 63 4.50 -10.14 11.62
C SER A 63 5.74 -9.51 12.28
N GLN A 64 6.92 -9.52 11.62
CA GLN A 64 8.15 -8.92 12.17
C GLN A 64 8.04 -7.40 12.29
N PHE A 65 7.11 -6.79 11.57
CA PHE A 65 6.91 -5.35 11.55
C PHE A 65 5.69 -4.90 12.36
N LEU A 66 4.99 -5.81 13.06
CA LEU A 66 3.89 -5.43 13.95
C LEU A 66 4.37 -4.42 14.99
N GLY A 67 3.65 -3.31 15.12
CA GLY A 67 4.00 -2.22 16.02
C GLY A 67 4.98 -1.19 15.46
N VAL A 68 5.59 -1.42 14.28
CA VAL A 68 6.45 -0.42 13.61
C VAL A 68 5.63 0.84 13.29
N PRO A 69 6.12 2.06 13.61
CA PRO A 69 5.39 3.31 13.42
C PRO A 69 4.90 3.58 12.01
N TYR A 70 3.78 4.30 11.91
CA TYR A 70 3.28 4.83 10.65
C TYR A 70 4.03 6.09 10.25
N LEU A 71 4.46 6.18 8.99
CA LEU A 71 5.07 7.36 8.39
C LEU A 71 4.54 7.53 6.96
N LEU A 72 3.76 8.59 6.72
CA LEU A 72 3.24 8.90 5.39
C LEU A 72 4.38 9.19 4.41
N GLY A 73 4.38 8.52 3.26
CA GLY A 73 5.42 8.67 2.24
C GLY A 73 6.76 8.15 2.73
N SER A 74 6.77 6.96 3.36
CA SER A 74 7.92 6.51 4.14
C SER A 74 9.22 6.32 3.32
N LEU A 75 9.08 6.17 1.99
CA LEU A 75 10.14 5.90 1.02
C LEU A 75 10.22 6.96 -0.09
N GLY A 76 11.39 7.06 -0.72
CA GLY A 76 11.70 7.88 -1.90
C GLY A 76 12.54 7.11 -2.92
N GLU A 77 13.38 7.81 -3.68
CA GLU A 77 14.29 7.26 -4.69
C GLU A 77 15.77 7.19 -4.20
N GLY A 78 16.03 7.47 -2.92
CA GLY A 78 17.36 7.41 -2.30
C GLY A 78 18.10 8.75 -2.25
N SER A 79 19.18 8.82 -1.47
CA SER A 79 19.84 10.08 -1.09
C SER A 79 20.30 10.95 -2.28
N SER A 80 20.66 10.35 -3.41
CA SER A 80 21.11 11.07 -4.61
C SER A 80 19.97 11.43 -5.59
N ALA A 81 18.71 11.18 -5.22
CA ALA A 81 17.58 11.36 -6.12
C ALA A 81 17.36 12.82 -6.56
N GLN A 82 16.77 12.97 -7.75
CA GLN A 82 16.45 14.28 -8.33
C GLN A 82 15.25 14.96 -7.66
N TYR A 83 14.23 14.22 -7.20
CA TYR A 83 13.00 14.81 -6.68
C TYR A 83 12.75 14.45 -5.22
N ASP A 84 12.97 13.20 -4.85
CA ASP A 84 12.57 12.67 -3.55
C ASP A 84 13.69 11.83 -2.95
N GLN A 85 14.46 12.44 -2.05
CA GLN A 85 15.67 11.88 -1.47
C GLN A 85 15.42 10.98 -0.27
N PHE A 86 14.16 10.71 0.12
CA PHE A 86 13.84 9.71 1.13
C PHE A 86 14.41 8.32 0.75
N PRO A 87 14.65 7.43 1.74
CA PRO A 87 15.33 6.16 1.50
C PRO A 87 14.54 5.26 0.55
N LYS A 88 15.23 4.42 -0.22
CA LYS A 88 14.59 3.44 -1.12
C LYS A 88 13.86 2.33 -0.37
N TYR A 89 14.30 2.02 0.84
CA TYR A 89 13.70 1.05 1.74
C TYR A 89 14.11 1.36 3.17
N ARG A 90 13.28 0.93 4.13
CA ARG A 90 13.49 1.11 5.57
C ARG A 90 12.75 0.02 6.35
N VAL A 91 13.03 -0.12 7.63
CA VAL A 91 12.39 -1.10 8.52
C VAL A 91 11.82 -0.49 9.81
N ASP A 92 12.03 0.81 10.01
CA ASP A 92 11.71 1.56 11.21
C ASP A 92 10.39 2.35 11.10
N ALA A 93 9.80 2.47 9.91
CA ALA A 93 8.54 3.15 9.69
C ALA A 93 7.92 2.78 8.33
N PHE A 94 6.59 2.75 8.24
CA PHE A 94 5.87 2.46 6.98
C PHE A 94 4.61 3.29 6.81
N ASP A 95 4.22 3.54 5.57
CA ASP A 95 2.82 3.74 5.21
C ASP A 95 2.25 2.42 4.64
N CYS A 96 0.97 2.41 4.23
CA CYS A 96 0.32 1.19 3.79
C CYS A 96 0.94 0.57 2.52
N GLU A 97 1.33 1.40 1.55
CA GLU A 97 1.93 0.92 0.31
C GLU A 97 3.35 0.41 0.56
N THR A 98 4.18 1.22 1.23
CA THR A 98 5.58 0.88 1.51
C THR A 98 5.72 -0.32 2.45
N TYR A 99 4.74 -0.56 3.32
CA TYR A 99 4.65 -1.78 4.11
C TYR A 99 4.42 -3.02 3.23
N VAL A 100 3.42 -2.96 2.34
CA VAL A 100 3.12 -4.06 1.42
C VAL A 100 4.28 -4.30 0.46
N ASP A 101 4.88 -3.26 -0.10
CA ASP A 101 6.06 -3.34 -0.97
C ASP A 101 7.22 -4.03 -0.27
N THR A 102 7.54 -3.63 0.96
CA THR A 102 8.66 -4.15 1.72
C THR A 102 8.45 -5.63 2.06
N VAL A 103 7.28 -5.98 2.58
CA VAL A 103 6.95 -7.38 2.92
C VAL A 103 6.93 -8.26 1.68
N LEU A 104 6.29 -7.81 0.60
CA LEU A 104 6.23 -8.55 -0.66
C LEU A 104 7.63 -8.80 -1.22
N SER A 105 8.46 -7.75 -1.28
CA SER A 105 9.84 -7.82 -1.76
C SER A 105 10.69 -8.78 -0.93
N LEU A 106 10.57 -8.73 0.40
CA LEU A 106 11.27 -9.62 1.31
C LEU A 106 10.85 -11.08 1.11
N ALA A 107 9.54 -11.32 0.90
CA ALA A 107 8.99 -12.66 0.73
C ALA A 107 9.42 -13.30 -0.60
N VAL A 108 9.42 -12.54 -1.69
CA VAL A 108 9.85 -13.04 -3.01
C VAL A 108 11.37 -13.03 -3.19
N ALA A 109 12.14 -12.47 -2.26
CA ALA A 109 13.61 -12.55 -2.22
C ALA A 109 14.11 -13.54 -1.16
N ASN A 110 15.42 -13.81 -1.18
CA ASN A 110 16.11 -14.74 -0.28
C ASN A 110 17.44 -14.20 0.28
N SER A 111 17.82 -12.96 -0.05
CA SER A 111 19.04 -12.29 0.41
C SER A 111 18.85 -10.78 0.35
N LEU A 112 19.72 -10.00 0.99
CA LEU A 112 19.70 -8.55 0.88
C LEU A 112 19.83 -8.07 -0.58
N SER A 113 20.76 -8.66 -1.33
CA SER A 113 20.99 -8.29 -2.73
C SER A 113 19.76 -8.56 -3.61
N SER A 114 19.13 -9.73 -3.46
CA SER A 114 17.91 -10.03 -4.21
C SER A 114 16.74 -9.18 -3.74
N PHE A 115 16.63 -8.88 -2.44
CA PHE A 115 15.62 -7.94 -1.92
C PHE A 115 15.72 -6.55 -2.55
N GLN A 116 16.93 -5.99 -2.63
CA GLN A 116 17.16 -4.66 -3.21
C GLN A 116 16.70 -4.59 -4.67
N GLN A 117 16.90 -5.67 -5.43
CA GLN A 117 16.37 -5.78 -6.78
C GLN A 117 14.84 -5.96 -6.78
N CYS A 118 14.29 -6.75 -5.85
CA CYS A 118 12.86 -6.97 -5.76
C CYS A 118 12.09 -5.68 -5.47
N ILE A 119 12.54 -4.90 -4.49
CA ILE A 119 11.86 -3.67 -4.11
C ILE A 119 11.92 -2.62 -5.23
N ASP A 120 13.03 -2.55 -5.98
CA ASP A 120 13.11 -1.68 -7.14
C ASP A 120 12.11 -2.13 -8.24
N ASN A 121 11.99 -3.44 -8.53
CA ASN A 121 11.04 -3.96 -9.52
C ASN A 121 9.56 -3.84 -9.12
N ILE A 122 9.25 -3.97 -7.82
CA ILE A 122 7.88 -3.86 -7.30
C ILE A 122 7.41 -2.40 -7.26
N ARG A 123 8.31 -1.48 -6.86
CA ARG A 123 7.99 -0.05 -6.68
C ARG A 123 8.07 0.77 -7.96
N TYR A 124 8.86 0.33 -8.94
CA TYR A 124 9.11 1.11 -10.16
C TYR A 124 8.84 0.27 -11.40
N LYS A 125 8.17 0.88 -12.39
CA LYS A 125 7.96 0.27 -13.72
C LYS A 125 9.29 -0.20 -14.30
N ASN A 126 9.39 -1.49 -14.59
CA ASN A 126 10.60 -2.16 -15.10
C ASN A 126 11.84 -1.98 -14.21
N GLY A 127 11.68 -1.77 -12.90
CA GLY A 127 12.80 -1.57 -11.96
C GLY A 127 13.57 -0.25 -12.16
N THR A 128 13.05 0.68 -12.96
CA THR A 128 13.75 1.94 -13.26
C THR A 128 13.47 2.98 -12.17
N VAL A 129 14.39 3.09 -11.20
CA VAL A 129 14.27 4.00 -10.05
C VAL A 129 14.21 5.47 -10.50
N SER A 130 13.02 6.05 -10.47
CA SER A 130 12.73 7.44 -10.81
C SER A 130 11.33 7.80 -10.36
N TYR A 131 11.12 9.04 -9.91
CA TYR A 131 9.78 9.52 -9.54
C TYR A 131 8.74 9.31 -10.65
N LEU A 132 9.10 9.48 -11.92
CA LEU A 132 8.14 9.30 -13.03
C LEU A 132 7.78 7.85 -13.31
N TYR A 133 8.64 6.91 -12.90
CA TYR A 133 8.43 5.47 -13.07
C TYR A 133 7.97 4.78 -11.79
N ARG A 134 7.90 5.50 -10.66
CA ARG A 134 7.32 4.97 -9.42
C ARG A 134 5.84 4.65 -9.62
N ASN A 135 5.41 3.53 -9.06
CA ASN A 135 4.05 3.02 -9.18
C ASN A 135 3.06 3.78 -8.28
N HIS A 136 2.89 5.10 -8.47
CA HIS A 136 2.11 5.95 -7.55
C HIS A 136 0.61 5.65 -7.47
N PHE A 137 0.04 5.08 -8.53
CA PHE A 137 -1.39 4.75 -8.58
C PHE A 137 -1.55 3.26 -8.39
N THR A 138 -2.10 2.83 -7.25
CA THR A 138 -2.16 1.40 -6.90
C THR A 138 -2.82 0.57 -8.00
N GLY A 139 -3.95 0.99 -8.56
CA GLY A 139 -4.65 0.22 -9.59
C GLY A 139 -3.97 0.30 -10.96
N LEU A 140 -3.68 1.51 -11.44
CA LEU A 140 -3.20 1.76 -12.79
C LEU A 140 -1.72 1.42 -12.97
N ASP A 141 -0.90 1.70 -11.97
CA ASP A 141 0.55 1.46 -12.03
C ASP A 141 0.94 0.20 -11.28
N TRP A 142 0.69 0.14 -9.97
CA TRP A 142 1.23 -0.93 -9.12
C TRP A 142 0.63 -2.30 -9.46
N ASN A 143 -0.69 -2.43 -9.48
CA ASN A 143 -1.40 -3.66 -9.84
C ASN A 143 -1.03 -4.09 -11.26
N GLN A 144 -1.13 -3.18 -12.24
CA GLN A 144 -0.85 -3.55 -13.64
C GLN A 144 0.59 -4.00 -13.86
N ASN A 145 1.58 -3.27 -13.33
CA ASN A 145 2.99 -3.62 -13.53
C ASN A 145 3.38 -4.90 -12.77
N ASN A 146 2.88 -5.10 -11.54
CA ASN A 146 3.17 -6.30 -10.75
C ASN A 146 2.40 -7.55 -11.22
N GLN A 147 1.23 -7.38 -11.83
CA GLN A 147 0.54 -8.47 -12.53
C GLN A 147 1.20 -8.81 -13.86
N HIS A 148 1.63 -7.79 -14.62
CA HIS A 148 2.30 -8.00 -15.91
C HIS A 148 3.66 -8.72 -15.75
N SER A 149 4.40 -8.41 -14.68
CA SER A 149 5.63 -9.12 -14.33
C SER A 149 5.40 -10.51 -13.73
N GLY A 150 4.14 -10.88 -13.48
CA GLY A 150 3.76 -12.18 -12.93
C GLY A 150 4.03 -12.34 -11.43
N ILE A 151 4.28 -11.25 -10.69
CA ILE A 151 4.42 -11.28 -9.23
C ILE A 151 3.06 -11.43 -8.55
N LEU A 152 2.04 -10.74 -9.07
CA LEU A 152 0.70 -10.71 -8.51
C LEU A 152 -0.36 -11.24 -9.48
N LYS A 153 -1.49 -11.65 -8.93
CA LYS A 153 -2.68 -12.02 -9.69
C LYS A 153 -3.93 -11.60 -8.93
N ASP A 154 -4.76 -10.78 -9.56
CA ASP A 154 -6.13 -10.50 -9.10
C ASP A 154 -6.98 -11.78 -9.17
N ILE A 155 -7.59 -12.13 -8.04
CA ILE A 155 -8.49 -13.28 -7.90
C ILE A 155 -9.91 -12.86 -7.51
N THR A 156 -10.19 -11.56 -7.45
CA THR A 156 -11.48 -11.00 -7.01
C THR A 156 -12.65 -11.59 -7.79
N LEU A 157 -12.51 -11.71 -9.12
CA LEU A 157 -13.53 -12.28 -10.01
C LEU A 157 -13.74 -13.80 -9.83
N THR A 158 -12.80 -14.48 -9.16
CA THR A 158 -12.90 -15.92 -8.88
C THR A 158 -13.73 -16.21 -7.61
N ILE A 159 -13.90 -15.21 -6.74
CA ILE A 159 -14.70 -15.32 -5.53
C ILE A 159 -16.18 -15.17 -5.90
N LYS A 160 -16.96 -16.21 -5.62
CA LYS A 160 -18.34 -16.36 -6.07
C LYS A 160 -19.28 -16.71 -4.92
N ASP A 161 -20.59 -16.55 -5.13
CA ASP A 161 -21.58 -16.98 -4.15
C ASP A 161 -21.76 -18.51 -4.11
N GLN A 162 -22.62 -18.99 -3.20
CA GLN A 162 -22.91 -20.41 -3.01
C GLN A 162 -23.51 -21.09 -4.26
N ASN A 163 -24.07 -20.32 -5.18
CA ASN A 163 -24.64 -20.78 -6.45
C ASN A 163 -23.66 -20.63 -7.62
N ASN A 164 -22.36 -20.41 -7.32
CA ASN A 164 -21.29 -20.21 -8.29
C ASN A 164 -21.53 -18.98 -9.21
N GLN A 165 -22.28 -17.99 -8.74
CA GLN A 165 -22.51 -16.73 -9.45
C GLN A 165 -21.45 -15.69 -9.11
N PRO A 166 -21.01 -14.87 -10.09
CA PRO A 166 -20.09 -13.78 -9.84
C PRO A 166 -20.76 -12.70 -8.97
N VAL A 167 -20.06 -12.26 -7.92
CA VAL A 167 -20.52 -11.18 -7.02
C VAL A 167 -19.74 -9.88 -7.17
N ALA A 168 -18.57 -9.96 -7.80
CA ALA A 168 -17.67 -8.83 -7.99
C ALA A 168 -18.26 -7.79 -8.96
N LYS A 169 -17.94 -6.53 -8.71
CA LYS A 169 -18.22 -5.38 -9.58
C LYS A 169 -16.91 -4.80 -10.09
N ILE A 170 -16.97 -3.91 -11.07
CA ILE A 170 -15.81 -3.17 -11.57
C ILE A 170 -15.91 -1.73 -11.09
N ALA A 171 -14.88 -1.25 -10.42
CA ALA A 171 -14.64 0.16 -10.16
C ALA A 171 -13.91 0.76 -11.37
N ASP A 172 -14.35 1.93 -11.84
CA ASP A 172 -13.75 2.63 -12.99
C ASP A 172 -13.44 4.06 -12.57
N ALA A 173 -12.23 4.54 -12.89
CA ALA A 173 -11.84 5.92 -12.69
C ALA A 173 -10.94 6.38 -13.83
N ILE A 174 -11.03 7.67 -14.16
CA ILE A 174 -10.06 8.31 -15.05
C ILE A 174 -8.91 8.86 -14.21
N ILE A 175 -7.72 8.30 -14.42
CA ILE A 175 -6.49 8.76 -13.81
C ILE A 175 -5.84 9.81 -14.72
N ASN A 176 -5.90 11.06 -14.30
CA ASN A 176 -5.32 12.20 -15.03
C ASN A 176 -3.94 12.53 -14.46
N LYS A 177 -2.91 11.79 -14.88
CA LYS A 177 -1.53 12.04 -14.43
C LYS A 177 -1.06 13.46 -14.72
N PRO A 178 -1.23 14.05 -15.93
CA PRO A 178 -0.85 15.43 -16.18
C PRO A 178 -1.38 16.43 -15.15
N ASN A 179 -2.68 16.34 -14.84
CA ASN A 179 -3.30 17.23 -13.86
C ASN A 179 -2.87 16.90 -12.42
N TRP A 180 -2.69 15.61 -12.07
CA TRP A 180 -2.11 15.23 -10.78
C TRP A 180 -0.72 15.81 -10.55
N TYR A 181 0.13 15.81 -11.59
CA TYR A 181 1.42 16.49 -11.52
C TYR A 181 1.27 18.01 -11.39
N ALA A 182 0.31 18.62 -12.10
CA ALA A 182 0.05 20.06 -11.99
C ALA A 182 -0.34 20.50 -10.57
N PHE A 183 -1.04 19.64 -9.81
CA PHE A 183 -1.46 19.88 -8.42
C PHE A 183 -0.33 19.74 -7.38
N LYS A 184 0.84 19.21 -7.76
CA LYS A 184 1.96 19.03 -6.81
C LYS A 184 2.45 20.36 -6.24
N THR A 185 2.79 20.35 -4.96
CA THR A 185 3.40 21.46 -4.24
C THR A 185 4.89 21.21 -4.04
N VAL A 186 5.60 22.17 -3.42
CA VAL A 186 7.02 22.03 -3.09
C VAL A 186 7.28 20.86 -2.12
N GLU A 187 6.28 20.47 -1.32
CA GLU A 187 6.34 19.33 -0.40
C GLU A 187 6.59 17.99 -1.11
N THR A 188 6.31 17.90 -2.42
CA THR A 188 6.68 16.74 -3.22
C THR A 188 8.20 16.61 -3.40
N ILE A 189 8.93 17.71 -3.34
CA ILE A 189 10.38 17.72 -3.50
C ILE A 189 11.02 17.63 -2.12
N ARG A 190 11.50 16.44 -1.77
CA ARG A 190 12.07 16.16 -0.45
C ARG A 190 13.57 16.02 -0.57
N LEU A 191 14.32 17.01 -0.11
CA LEU A 191 15.78 17.01 -0.16
C LEU A 191 16.36 16.81 1.25
N GLU A 192 17.44 16.03 1.38
CA GLU A 192 18.15 15.84 2.66
C GLU A 192 18.67 17.19 3.18
N ASN A 193 19.16 18.02 2.26
CA ASN A 193 19.57 19.39 2.51
C ASN A 193 18.56 20.32 1.84
N ALA A 194 17.72 20.97 2.66
CA ALA A 194 16.68 21.87 2.19
C ALA A 194 17.27 23.03 1.37
N ASP A 195 16.68 23.29 0.21
CA ASP A 195 17.06 24.38 -0.68
C ASP A 195 15.82 24.85 -1.47
N ASN A 196 15.19 25.91 -0.97
CA ASN A 196 13.94 26.45 -1.52
C ASN A 196 14.05 26.84 -3.02
N ALA A 197 15.21 27.24 -3.52
CA ALA A 197 15.39 27.59 -4.92
C ALA A 197 15.49 26.34 -5.78
N LYS A 198 16.32 25.38 -5.35
CA LYS A 198 16.48 24.08 -6.00
C LYS A 198 15.19 23.26 -6.00
N GLU A 199 14.44 23.27 -4.91
CA GLU A 199 13.16 22.59 -4.79
C GLU A 199 12.11 23.15 -5.76
N ARG A 200 11.97 24.48 -5.84
CA ARG A 200 11.06 25.13 -6.80
C ARG A 200 11.45 24.82 -8.25
N ASN A 201 12.74 24.82 -8.58
CA ASN A 201 13.22 24.48 -9.91
C ASN A 201 12.95 23.00 -10.26
N ARG A 202 13.20 22.08 -9.32
CA ARG A 202 12.92 20.65 -9.47
C ARG A 202 11.42 20.36 -9.57
N LEU A 203 10.57 21.08 -8.83
CA LEU A 203 9.12 21.00 -8.96
C LEU A 203 8.66 21.45 -10.34
N ALA A 204 9.14 22.60 -10.84
CA ALA A 204 8.81 23.08 -12.18
C ALA A 204 9.23 22.09 -13.27
N GLU A 205 10.42 21.50 -13.12
CA GLU A 205 10.89 20.42 -13.99
C GLU A 205 9.96 19.20 -13.94
N LEU A 206 9.61 18.73 -12.74
CA LEU A 206 8.75 17.58 -12.52
C LEU A 206 7.36 17.80 -13.12
N LYS A 207 6.75 18.98 -12.93
CA LYS A 207 5.46 19.35 -13.53
C LYS A 207 5.52 19.32 -15.05
N ARG A 208 6.57 19.89 -15.66
CA ARG A 208 6.76 19.89 -17.12
C ARG A 208 6.93 18.48 -17.68
N LYS A 209 7.61 17.56 -16.97
CA LYS A 209 7.70 16.15 -17.37
C LYS A 209 6.35 15.44 -17.18
N GLY A 210 5.69 15.64 -16.04
CA GLY A 210 4.40 15.08 -15.72
C GLY A 210 3.28 15.47 -16.68
N ALA A 211 3.32 16.70 -17.22
CA ALA A 211 2.37 17.19 -18.23
C ALA A 211 2.39 16.38 -19.54
N LYS A 212 3.44 15.59 -19.80
CA LYS A 212 3.57 14.72 -20.98
C LYS A 212 3.09 13.29 -20.73
N LEU A 213 2.68 12.95 -19.51
CA LEU A 213 2.16 11.63 -19.19
C LEU A 213 0.74 11.45 -19.70
N GLU A 214 0.27 10.21 -19.70
CA GLU A 214 -1.03 9.86 -20.25
C GLU A 214 -2.16 10.06 -19.24
N VAL A 215 -3.34 10.38 -19.75
CA VAL A 215 -4.61 10.19 -19.07
C VAL A 215 -5.09 8.78 -19.41
N ALA A 216 -5.42 7.98 -18.40
CA ALA A 216 -5.81 6.59 -18.62
C ALA A 216 -7.05 6.21 -17.79
N SER A 217 -7.83 5.26 -18.30
CA SER A 217 -8.90 4.62 -17.53
C SER A 217 -8.29 3.47 -16.72
N GLU A 218 -8.60 3.46 -15.43
CA GLU A 218 -8.25 2.41 -14.49
C GLU A 218 -9.51 1.61 -14.15
N LYS A 219 -9.43 0.28 -14.27
CA LYS A 219 -10.52 -0.64 -13.92
C LYS A 219 -10.05 -1.61 -12.86
N VAL A 220 -10.75 -1.66 -11.72
CA VAL A 220 -10.40 -2.52 -10.58
C VAL A 220 -11.61 -3.38 -10.21
N PRO A 221 -11.53 -4.72 -10.36
CA PRO A 221 -12.52 -5.63 -9.79
C PRO A 221 -12.61 -5.47 -8.26
N TYR A 222 -13.80 -5.53 -7.69
CA TYR A 222 -13.95 -5.51 -6.24
C TYR A 222 -15.16 -6.33 -5.77
N LEU A 223 -15.05 -6.94 -4.60
CA LEU A 223 -16.17 -7.54 -3.87
C LEU A 223 -16.96 -6.42 -3.17
N PRO A 224 -18.20 -6.13 -3.59
CA PRO A 224 -18.96 -5.03 -3.01
C PRO A 224 -19.45 -5.36 -1.59
N PHE A 225 -19.58 -4.35 -0.73
CA PHE A 225 -20.19 -4.51 0.60
C PHE A 225 -21.60 -5.06 0.54
N THR A 226 -22.36 -4.76 -0.52
CA THR A 226 -23.69 -5.36 -0.74
C THR A 226 -23.66 -6.88 -0.87
N ALA A 227 -22.52 -7.48 -1.23
CA ALA A 227 -22.34 -8.93 -1.25
C ALA A 227 -21.67 -9.45 0.03
N LEU A 228 -20.64 -8.73 0.53
CA LEU A 228 -19.90 -9.10 1.74
C LEU A 228 -20.73 -9.00 3.02
N PHE A 229 -21.75 -8.12 3.04
CA PHE A 229 -22.64 -7.88 4.17
C PHE A 229 -24.12 -7.97 3.75
N SER A 230 -24.54 -9.12 3.24
CA SER A 230 -25.94 -9.37 2.90
C SER A 230 -26.81 -9.35 4.15
N GLU A 231 -27.97 -8.69 4.08
CA GLU A 231 -28.91 -8.56 5.22
C GLU A 231 -28.24 -8.00 6.51
N ASN A 232 -27.26 -7.10 6.36
CA ASN A 232 -26.45 -6.52 7.44
C ASN A 232 -25.68 -7.57 8.27
N LYS A 233 -25.40 -8.75 7.71
CA LYS A 233 -24.59 -9.79 8.34
C LYS A 233 -23.40 -10.15 7.45
N PRO A 234 -22.23 -10.48 8.04
CA PRO A 234 -21.07 -10.88 7.26
C PRO A 234 -21.35 -12.18 6.50
N ASN A 235 -21.09 -12.18 5.19
CA ASN A 235 -21.20 -13.35 4.34
C ASN A 235 -19.96 -14.22 4.50
N MET A 236 -20.00 -15.12 5.48
CA MET A 236 -18.88 -16.00 5.81
C MET A 236 -18.44 -16.90 4.66
N TYR A 237 -19.33 -17.22 3.72
CA TYR A 237 -18.97 -18.01 2.53
C TYR A 237 -18.02 -17.25 1.60
N LEU A 238 -18.25 -15.94 1.40
CA LEU A 238 -17.33 -15.10 0.62
C LEU A 238 -16.02 -14.85 1.38
N PHE A 239 -16.09 -14.54 2.68
CA PHE A 239 -14.89 -14.34 3.50
C PHE A 239 -14.01 -15.59 3.60
N ALA A 240 -14.59 -16.79 3.56
CA ALA A 240 -13.84 -18.05 3.58
C ALA A 240 -12.99 -18.26 2.31
N GLN A 241 -13.35 -17.66 1.17
CA GLN A 241 -12.63 -17.79 -0.09
C GLN A 241 -11.40 -16.87 -0.19
N ILE A 242 -11.25 -15.89 0.72
CA ILE A 242 -10.07 -15.02 0.76
C ILE A 242 -8.87 -15.83 1.25
N PRO A 243 -7.81 -16.01 0.44
CA PRO A 243 -6.65 -16.82 0.82
C PRO A 243 -5.84 -16.18 1.95
N HIS A 244 -5.19 -17.01 2.75
CA HIS A 244 -4.13 -16.58 3.64
C HIS A 244 -2.97 -15.96 2.83
N GLY A 245 -2.39 -14.87 3.32
CA GLY A 245 -1.30 -14.15 2.66
C GLY A 245 -1.71 -13.32 1.45
N ALA A 246 -3.01 -13.26 1.12
CA ALA A 246 -3.51 -12.41 0.03
C ALA A 246 -3.34 -10.92 0.36
N ILE A 247 -3.26 -10.08 -0.67
CA ILE A 247 -3.28 -8.62 -0.54
C ILE A 247 -4.73 -8.16 -0.68
N ILE A 248 -5.15 -7.28 0.23
CA ILE A 248 -6.48 -6.66 0.26
C ILE A 248 -6.30 -5.18 -0.01
N GLU A 249 -7.03 -4.66 -0.99
CA GLU A 249 -7.08 -3.22 -1.29
C GLU A 249 -8.47 -2.68 -1.00
N ILE A 250 -8.55 -1.49 -0.40
CA ILE A 250 -9.81 -0.82 -0.04
C ILE A 250 -10.28 0.04 -1.21
N VAL A 251 -11.40 -0.38 -1.82
CA VAL A 251 -11.90 0.17 -3.08
C VAL A 251 -12.99 1.23 -2.85
N ARG A 252 -12.80 2.38 -3.48
CA ARG A 252 -13.70 3.53 -3.59
C ARG A 252 -13.99 3.83 -5.07
N PRO A 253 -15.00 3.20 -5.67
CA PRO A 253 -15.27 3.33 -7.11
C PRO A 253 -15.44 4.80 -7.54
N ASN A 254 -14.66 5.24 -8.54
CA ASN A 254 -14.67 6.60 -9.07
C ASN A 254 -14.60 7.69 -7.98
N TRP A 255 -13.67 7.57 -7.04
CA TRP A 255 -13.52 8.56 -5.98
C TRP A 255 -12.93 9.86 -6.54
N ASP A 256 -13.81 10.82 -6.80
CA ASP A 256 -13.41 12.11 -7.36
C ASP A 256 -12.63 12.96 -6.34
N LEU A 257 -11.33 13.08 -6.59
CA LEU A 257 -10.40 13.95 -5.87
C LEU A 257 -9.79 15.00 -6.81
N SER A 258 -10.41 15.27 -7.95
CA SER A 258 -9.90 16.20 -8.97
C SER A 258 -9.60 17.58 -8.41
N GLN A 259 -10.41 18.07 -7.48
CA GLN A 259 -10.21 19.37 -6.82
C GLN A 259 -9.14 19.36 -5.72
N LYS A 260 -8.72 18.19 -5.24
CA LYS A 260 -7.73 18.06 -4.16
C LYS A 260 -6.36 17.68 -4.65
N ILE A 261 -6.29 16.72 -5.57
CA ILE A 261 -5.05 16.15 -6.07
C ILE A 261 -4.99 16.11 -7.59
N GLY A 262 -5.97 16.67 -8.31
CA GLY A 262 -5.96 16.73 -9.77
C GLY A 262 -6.46 15.48 -10.50
N THR A 263 -6.91 14.43 -9.80
CA THR A 263 -7.42 13.20 -10.43
C THR A 263 -8.41 12.44 -9.55
N ALA A 264 -9.18 11.52 -10.12
CA ALA A 264 -9.92 10.50 -9.37
C ALA A 264 -9.02 9.32 -9.01
N LEU A 265 -9.46 8.46 -8.10
CA LEU A 265 -8.81 7.21 -7.67
C LEU A 265 -9.86 6.10 -7.47
N ASN A 266 -9.46 4.82 -7.58
CA ASN A 266 -10.29 3.71 -7.11
C ASN A 266 -9.82 3.07 -5.80
N ILE A 267 -8.55 3.21 -5.42
CA ILE A 267 -7.98 2.54 -4.23
C ILE A 267 -7.51 3.60 -3.24
N SER A 268 -7.70 3.31 -1.96
CA SER A 268 -7.38 4.26 -0.87
C SER A 268 -6.48 3.69 0.23
N HIS A 269 -6.35 2.37 0.32
CA HIS A 269 -5.58 1.69 1.36
C HIS A 269 -5.33 0.23 0.97
N LEU A 270 -4.35 -0.41 1.58
CA LEU A 270 -4.02 -1.82 1.34
C LEU A 270 -3.28 -2.47 2.52
N GLY A 271 -3.25 -3.80 2.53
CA GLY A 271 -2.61 -4.63 3.55
C GLY A 271 -2.79 -6.12 3.25
N PHE A 272 -2.43 -6.99 4.19
CA PHE A 272 -2.49 -8.45 4.00
C PHE A 272 -3.68 -9.10 4.71
N ALA A 273 -4.25 -10.13 4.09
CA ALA A 273 -5.22 -11.05 4.69
C ALA A 273 -4.51 -12.18 5.43
N ILE A 274 -4.46 -12.11 6.76
CA ILE A 274 -3.78 -13.09 7.61
C ILE A 274 -4.81 -13.95 8.34
N ARG A 275 -4.65 -15.27 8.33
CA ARG A 275 -5.54 -16.20 9.04
C ARG A 275 -4.79 -16.73 10.24
N ASN A 276 -5.31 -16.48 11.43
CA ASN A 276 -4.73 -16.99 12.66
C ASN A 276 -5.86 -17.51 13.56
N ASN A 277 -5.75 -18.76 14.01
CA ASN A 277 -6.74 -19.43 14.87
C ASN A 277 -8.20 -19.30 14.38
N GLY A 278 -8.40 -19.45 13.06
CA GLY A 278 -9.73 -19.37 12.43
C GLY A 278 -10.26 -17.96 12.18
N GLN A 279 -9.62 -16.92 12.73
CA GLN A 279 -9.96 -15.51 12.47
C GLN A 279 -9.20 -14.98 11.26
N LEU A 280 -9.89 -14.17 10.44
CA LEU A 280 -9.29 -13.43 9.33
C LEU A 280 -8.97 -12.00 9.78
N TYR A 281 -7.70 -11.64 9.72
CA TYR A 281 -7.15 -10.33 10.05
C TYR A 281 -6.76 -9.57 8.79
N PHE A 282 -6.88 -8.26 8.87
CA PHE A 282 -6.27 -7.30 7.96
C PHE A 282 -5.02 -6.75 8.65
N ARG A 283 -3.84 -7.15 8.16
CA ARG A 283 -2.55 -6.69 8.66
C ARG A 283 -2.07 -5.52 7.81
N GLU A 284 -1.97 -4.35 8.40
CA GLU A 284 -1.81 -3.09 7.65
C GLU A 284 -1.04 -2.03 8.45
N ALA A 285 -0.35 -1.13 7.75
CA ALA A 285 0.26 0.05 8.35
C ALA A 285 -0.77 1.18 8.45
N SER A 286 -1.21 1.45 9.68
CA SER A 286 -2.39 2.26 9.94
C SER A 286 -2.05 3.69 10.34
N SER A 287 -2.59 4.66 9.61
CA SER A 287 -2.54 6.06 10.05
C SER A 287 -3.43 6.32 11.27
N GLU A 288 -4.51 5.55 11.46
CA GLU A 288 -5.42 5.67 12.60
C GLU A 288 -4.78 5.18 13.89
N TYR A 289 -4.08 4.03 13.86
CA TYR A 289 -3.36 3.48 15.00
C TYR A 289 -1.91 4.00 15.12
N GLY A 290 -1.41 4.71 14.11
CA GLY A 290 -0.05 5.25 14.07
C GLY A 290 1.05 4.18 13.94
N LYS A 291 0.72 2.95 13.52
CA LYS A 291 1.65 1.81 13.43
C LYS A 291 1.08 0.64 12.61
N VAL A 292 1.91 -0.36 12.33
CA VAL A 292 1.46 -1.65 11.76
C VAL A 292 0.66 -2.43 12.79
N VAL A 293 -0.52 -2.89 12.42
CA VAL A 293 -1.47 -3.58 13.31
C VAL A 293 -2.16 -4.75 12.62
N ASP A 294 -2.68 -5.67 13.42
CA ASP A 294 -3.70 -6.64 13.03
C ASP A 294 -5.07 -6.16 13.51
N VAL A 295 -6.03 -6.05 12.60
CA VAL A 295 -7.45 -5.81 12.93
C VAL A 295 -8.33 -6.91 12.32
N PRO A 296 -9.39 -7.40 12.98
CA PRO A 296 -10.29 -8.36 12.34
C PRO A 296 -10.87 -7.78 11.04
N LEU A 297 -10.65 -8.43 9.90
CA LEU A 297 -11.02 -7.89 8.59
C LEU A 297 -12.51 -7.62 8.50
N ILE A 298 -13.34 -8.53 9.02
CA ILE A 298 -14.79 -8.39 9.00
C ILE A 298 -15.24 -7.14 9.78
N ASP A 299 -14.67 -6.91 10.97
CA ASP A 299 -15.02 -5.75 11.80
C ASP A 299 -14.53 -4.44 11.17
N TYR A 300 -13.32 -4.46 10.60
CA TYR A 300 -12.76 -3.33 9.86
C TYR A 300 -13.67 -2.93 8.69
N LEU A 301 -14.06 -3.88 7.86
CA LEU A 301 -14.93 -3.62 6.70
C LEU A 301 -16.35 -3.25 7.13
N ASN A 302 -16.88 -3.84 8.21
CA ASN A 302 -18.18 -3.47 8.73
C ASN A 302 -18.22 -1.99 9.15
N LYS A 303 -17.16 -1.49 9.81
CA LYS A 303 -17.01 -0.05 10.12
C LYS A 303 -16.85 0.78 8.84
N ALA A 304 -16.11 0.29 7.86
CA ALA A 304 -15.88 0.98 6.59
C ALA A 304 -17.16 1.20 5.75
N GLN A 305 -18.23 0.42 5.99
CA GLN A 305 -19.54 0.63 5.35
C GLN A 305 -20.13 2.03 5.65
N ASN A 306 -19.72 2.67 6.75
CA ASN A 306 -20.14 4.03 7.10
C ASN A 306 -19.52 5.10 6.18
N SER A 307 -18.48 4.77 5.42
CA SER A 307 -17.90 5.70 4.45
C SER A 307 -18.84 5.88 3.26
N PRO A 308 -19.12 7.12 2.83
CA PRO A 308 -19.92 7.34 1.63
C PRO A 308 -19.21 6.82 0.36
N THR A 309 -17.88 6.73 0.38
CA THR A 309 -17.06 6.43 -0.81
C THR A 309 -16.52 5.00 -0.87
N ILE A 310 -16.26 4.35 0.27
CA ILE A 310 -15.76 2.96 0.26
C ILE A 310 -16.92 2.03 -0.08
N LYS A 311 -16.69 1.11 -1.03
CA LYS A 311 -17.74 0.17 -1.49
C LYS A 311 -17.32 -1.29 -1.46
N GLY A 312 -16.07 -1.62 -1.16
CA GLY A 312 -15.64 -3.00 -1.05
C GLY A 312 -14.13 -3.17 -1.09
N ILE A 313 -13.70 -4.36 -1.50
CA ILE A 313 -12.28 -4.74 -1.53
C ILE A 313 -11.89 -5.41 -2.84
N ASN A 314 -10.66 -5.18 -3.30
CA ASN A 314 -9.98 -6.04 -4.28
C ASN A 314 -9.15 -7.09 -3.52
N VAL A 315 -8.93 -8.27 -4.13
CA VAL A 315 -8.14 -9.36 -3.56
C VAL A 315 -7.13 -9.85 -4.59
N GLN A 316 -5.84 -9.75 -4.25
CA GLN A 316 -4.75 -10.30 -5.05
C GLN A 316 -3.98 -11.39 -4.31
N ILE A 317 -3.39 -12.33 -5.06
CA ILE A 317 -2.45 -13.33 -4.53
C ILE A 317 -1.06 -13.09 -5.07
N ILE A 318 -0.06 -13.51 -4.29
CA ILE A 318 1.33 -13.62 -4.73
C ILE A 318 1.47 -14.91 -5.56
N VAL A 319 1.98 -14.79 -6.77
CA VAL A 319 2.09 -15.90 -7.73
C VAL A 319 3.34 -16.76 -7.51
N PRO A 320 4.55 -16.19 -7.25
CA PRO A 320 5.73 -16.99 -6.91
C PRO A 320 5.46 -17.97 -5.75
N LYS A 321 5.71 -19.26 -5.98
CA LYS A 321 5.57 -20.30 -4.94
C LYS A 321 6.81 -20.42 -4.05
N SER A 322 7.94 -19.92 -4.54
CA SER A 322 9.24 -19.88 -3.87
C SER A 322 9.91 -18.53 -4.13
N PRO A 323 10.91 -18.13 -3.33
CA PRO A 323 11.71 -16.95 -3.63
C PRO A 323 12.31 -16.99 -5.04
N LEU A 324 12.36 -15.83 -5.68
CA LEU A 324 12.90 -15.62 -7.02
C LEU A 324 14.41 -15.33 -6.96
N ILE A 325 15.07 -15.60 -8.08
CA ILE A 325 16.41 -15.08 -8.37
C ILE A 325 16.19 -13.77 -9.14
N ASP A 326 16.77 -12.66 -8.65
CA ASP A 326 16.73 -11.35 -9.30
C ASP A 326 15.34 -10.73 -9.58
N CYS A 327 14.32 -11.09 -8.79
CA CYS A 327 12.93 -10.61 -8.91
C CYS A 327 12.28 -10.79 -10.29
N LYS A 328 12.73 -11.76 -11.08
CA LYS A 328 12.10 -12.09 -12.36
C LYS A 328 11.40 -13.42 -12.25
N MET A 329 10.18 -13.49 -12.75
CA MET A 329 9.52 -14.77 -12.94
C MET A 329 10.36 -15.62 -13.91
N PRO A 330 10.61 -16.90 -13.60
CA PRO A 330 11.19 -17.80 -14.59
C PRO A 330 10.26 -17.85 -15.80
N VAL A 331 10.81 -17.58 -16.98
CA VAL A 331 10.11 -17.59 -18.28
C VAL A 331 9.60 -19.00 -18.59
#